data_AF-A0A453MGE0-F1
#
_entry.id   AF-A0A453MGE0-F1
#
_cell.length_a   1.000
_cell.length_b   1.000
_cell.length_c   1.000
_cell.angle_alpha   90.00
_cell.angle_beta   90.00
_cell.angle_gamma   90.00
#
_symmetry.space_group_name_H-M   'P 1'
#
loop_
_entity.id
_entity.type
_entity.pdbx_description
1 polymer ?
#
loop_
_entity_poly.entity_id
_entity_poly.type
_entity_poly.pdbx_seq_one_letter_code
_entity_poly.pdbx_strand_id
1 'polypeptide(L)'
;MWDTLGLVPPDAVPRSYQDQVKATPQCDSFMHLHLGFDAECVKEDLGIHHIVVNDWDKGVDGEQNVVLISVPSVLSEGLAPPGKHILHAYTPGTEPFGLWDGLDRKSAAYRSLKEERSEVLICNILLVGM
;
A
#
# COMPACT_ATOMS: atom_id res chain seq x y z
N MET A 1 18.03 -4.90 1.86
CA MET A 1 19.26 -5.55 1.34
C MET A 1 20.25 -4.54 0.78
N TRP A 2 19.83 -3.59 -0.06
CA TRP A 2 20.70 -2.52 -0.57
C TRP A 2 21.33 -1.70 0.57
N ASP A 3 20.50 -1.20 1.48
CA ASP A 3 20.93 -0.28 2.56
C ASP A 3 21.91 -0.92 3.55
N THR A 4 21.83 -2.25 3.69
CA THR A 4 22.69 -3.01 4.61
C THR A 4 23.99 -3.45 3.98
N LEU A 5 24.11 -3.46 2.64
CA LEU A 5 25.32 -3.91 1.95
C LEU A 5 26.52 -3.00 2.23
N GLY A 6 26.30 -1.70 2.43
CA GLY A 6 27.34 -0.76 2.82
C GLY A 6 27.82 -0.89 4.28
N LEU A 7 27.13 -1.69 5.08
CA LEU A 7 27.46 -1.89 6.51
C LEU A 7 28.42 -3.07 6.73
N VAL A 8 28.62 -3.93 5.72
CA VAL A 8 29.57 -5.05 5.80
C VAL A 8 30.92 -4.66 5.19
N PRO A 9 32.04 -5.25 5.67
CA PRO A 9 33.34 -5.06 5.03
C PRO A 9 33.30 -5.40 3.53
N PRO A 10 34.05 -4.69 2.66
CA PRO A 10 33.97 -4.87 1.20
C PRO A 10 34.26 -6.29 0.70
N ASP A 11 34.98 -7.07 1.49
CA ASP A 11 35.42 -8.45 1.24
C ASP A 11 34.62 -9.51 2.01
N ALA A 12 33.66 -9.09 2.85
CA ALA A 12 32.84 -10.01 3.64
C ALA A 12 31.88 -10.86 2.80
N VAL A 13 31.55 -10.41 1.58
CA VAL A 13 30.65 -11.13 0.65
C VAL A 13 31.20 -11.13 -0.78
N PRO A 14 30.98 -12.20 -1.56
CA PRO A 14 31.41 -12.29 -2.95
C PRO A 14 30.86 -11.16 -3.81
N ARG A 15 31.65 -10.68 -4.79
CA ARG A 15 31.23 -9.62 -5.72
C ARG A 15 29.93 -9.95 -6.46
N SER A 16 29.73 -11.22 -6.83
CA SER A 16 28.49 -11.69 -7.46
C SER A 16 27.25 -11.44 -6.60
N TYR A 17 27.36 -11.61 -5.28
CA TYR A 17 26.29 -11.31 -4.35
C TYR A 17 26.04 -9.80 -4.23
N GLN A 18 27.12 -9.00 -4.18
CA GLN A 18 27.00 -7.53 -4.17
C GLN A 18 26.27 -7.02 -5.42
N ASP A 19 26.64 -7.56 -6.59
CA ASP A 19 26.03 -7.21 -7.86
C ASP A 19 24.56 -7.65 -7.92
N GLN A 20 24.23 -8.85 -7.42
CA GLN A 20 22.85 -9.33 -7.30
C GLN A 20 21.98 -8.44 -6.40
N VAL A 21 22.48 -8.07 -5.22
CA VAL A 21 21.77 -7.17 -4.30
C VAL A 21 21.53 -5.84 -4.99
N LYS A 22 22.55 -5.23 -5.61
CA LYS A 22 22.41 -3.96 -6.34
C LYS A 22 21.44 -4.03 -7.52
N ALA A 23 21.35 -5.18 -8.17
CA ALA A 23 20.42 -5.42 -9.28
C ALA A 23 18.99 -5.74 -8.84
N THR A 24 18.73 -5.91 -7.53
CA THR A 24 17.35 -6.13 -7.06
C THR A 24 16.52 -4.88 -7.40
N PRO A 25 15.33 -5.01 -7.99
CA PRO A 25 14.45 -3.87 -8.28
C PRO A 25 13.73 -3.39 -7.03
N GLN A 26 13.35 -2.12 -7.01
CA GLN A 26 12.46 -1.59 -5.98
C GLN A 26 11.02 -2.05 -6.26
N CYS A 27 10.23 -2.25 -5.21
CA CYS A 27 8.83 -2.64 -5.32
C CYS A 27 7.96 -1.39 -5.51
N ASP A 28 7.06 -1.43 -6.49
CA ASP A 28 6.14 -0.34 -6.84
C ASP A 28 4.94 -0.30 -5.88
N SER A 29 5.12 0.19 -4.66
CA SER A 29 4.04 0.29 -3.66
C SER A 29 3.99 1.67 -3.04
N PHE A 30 3.74 2.69 -3.86
CA PHE A 30 3.85 4.08 -3.41
C PHE A 30 2.58 4.63 -2.74
N MET A 31 1.39 4.18 -3.14
CA MET A 31 0.12 4.76 -2.68
C MET A 31 -0.48 4.00 -1.50
N HIS A 32 -0.61 4.68 -0.36
CA HIS A 32 -1.17 4.13 0.87
C HIS A 32 -2.23 5.09 1.43
N LEU A 33 -3.38 4.56 1.79
CA LEU A 33 -4.50 5.29 2.38
C LEU A 33 -4.73 4.81 3.80
N HIS A 34 -4.73 5.74 4.75
CA HIS A 34 -5.07 5.48 6.15
C HIS A 34 -6.32 6.28 6.49
N LEU A 35 -7.36 5.60 6.99
CA LEU A 35 -8.63 6.24 7.33
C LEU A 35 -9.10 5.79 8.70
N GLY A 36 -9.75 6.71 9.41
CA GLY A 36 -10.55 6.41 10.60
C GLY A 36 -12.04 6.54 10.24
N PHE A 37 -12.86 5.62 10.72
CA PHE A 37 -14.29 5.57 10.42
C PHE A 37 -15.10 5.12 11.63
N ASP A 38 -16.41 5.39 11.61
CA ASP A 38 -17.33 5.02 12.67
C ASP A 38 -17.54 3.50 12.71
N ALA A 39 -17.43 2.91 13.90
CA ALA A 39 -17.66 1.47 14.10
C ALA A 39 -19.13 1.07 13.83
N GLU A 40 -20.06 2.03 13.91
CA GLU A 40 -21.48 1.81 13.60
C GLU A 40 -21.74 1.50 12.12
N CYS A 41 -20.81 1.89 11.23
CA CYS A 41 -20.97 1.73 9.79
C CYS A 41 -20.62 0.32 9.28
N VAL A 42 -20.33 -0.63 10.18
CA VAL A 42 -19.64 -1.87 9.84
C VAL A 42 -20.41 -3.09 10.34
N LYS A 43 -20.34 -4.19 9.58
CA LYS A 43 -20.91 -5.48 9.99
C LYS A 43 -20.16 -6.04 11.20
N GLU A 44 -20.89 -6.74 12.07
CA GLU A 44 -20.32 -7.41 13.26
C GLU A 44 -19.24 -8.45 12.93
N ASP A 45 -19.27 -9.01 11.71
CA ASP A 45 -18.33 -10.03 11.22
C ASP A 45 -17.20 -9.47 10.34
N LEU A 46 -16.88 -8.17 10.46
CA LEU A 46 -15.82 -7.55 9.67
C LEU A 46 -14.50 -8.31 9.80
N GLY A 47 -13.97 -8.74 8.66
CA GLY A 47 -12.65 -9.34 8.57
C GLY A 47 -11.53 -8.33 8.86
N ILE A 48 -10.40 -8.83 9.33
CA ILE A 48 -9.22 -7.98 9.60
C ILE A 48 -8.55 -7.60 8.28
N HIS A 49 -8.50 -8.54 7.33
CA HIS A 49 -7.82 -8.38 6.05
C HIS A 49 -8.76 -8.71 4.91
N HIS A 50 -8.79 -7.82 3.93
CA HIS A 50 -9.49 -8.00 2.67
C HIS A 50 -8.51 -7.82 1.53
N ILE A 51 -8.68 -8.65 0.50
CA ILE A 51 -7.95 -8.54 -0.76
C ILE A 51 -9.00 -8.47 -1.85
N VAL A 52 -8.95 -7.41 -2.66
CA VAL A 52 -9.80 -7.30 -3.83
C VAL A 52 -8.93 -7.35 -5.07
N VAL A 53 -9.30 -8.22 -6.01
CA VAL A 53 -8.73 -8.28 -7.36
C VAL A 53 -9.80 -7.74 -8.30
N ASN A 54 -9.58 -6.56 -8.88
CA ASN A 54 -10.58 -5.88 -9.69
C ASN A 54 -10.84 -6.60 -11.02
N ASP A 55 -9.79 -7.18 -11.62
CA ASP A 55 -9.84 -7.85 -12.92
C ASP A 55 -8.85 -9.01 -12.95
N TRP A 56 -9.34 -10.24 -13.02
CA TRP A 56 -8.49 -11.43 -13.06
C TRP A 56 -7.71 -11.57 -14.38
N ASP A 57 -8.20 -11.00 -15.48
CA ASP A 57 -7.53 -11.09 -16.78
C ASP A 57 -6.29 -10.18 -16.85
N LYS A 58 -6.22 -9.13 -16.02
CA LYS A 58 -5.05 -8.25 -15.88
C LYS A 58 -3.89 -8.87 -15.09
N GLY A 59 -4.15 -9.96 -14.37
CA GLY A 59 -3.18 -10.54 -13.43
C GLY A 59 -3.03 -9.73 -12.14
N VAL A 60 -2.49 -10.37 -11.10
CA VAL A 60 -2.35 -9.77 -9.75
C VAL A 60 -1.30 -8.66 -9.68
N ASP A 61 -0.41 -8.60 -10.67
CA ASP A 61 0.63 -7.60 -10.86
C ASP A 61 0.19 -6.42 -11.77
N GLY A 62 -1.05 -6.45 -12.27
CA GLY A 62 -1.62 -5.35 -13.03
C GLY A 62 -1.69 -4.06 -12.21
N GLU A 63 -1.34 -2.93 -12.84
CA GLU A 63 -1.37 -1.60 -12.23
C GLU A 63 -2.73 -1.32 -11.56
N GLN A 64 -2.70 -0.97 -10.26
CA GLN A 64 -3.88 -0.72 -9.44
C GLN A 64 -4.94 -1.85 -9.42
N ASN A 65 -4.59 -3.07 -9.81
CA ASN A 65 -5.57 -4.15 -9.94
C ASN A 65 -5.92 -4.81 -8.60
N VAL A 66 -4.92 -4.95 -7.72
CA VAL A 66 -5.09 -5.56 -6.40
C VAL A 66 -5.11 -4.47 -5.34
N VAL A 67 -6.09 -4.51 -4.45
CA VAL A 67 -6.15 -3.64 -3.27
C VAL A 67 -6.16 -4.51 -2.02
N LEU A 68 -5.19 -4.26 -1.14
CA LEU A 68 -5.15 -4.85 0.20
C LEU A 68 -5.74 -3.85 1.20
N ILE A 69 -6.68 -4.29 2.03
CA ILE A 69 -7.31 -3.48 3.07
C ILE A 69 -7.15 -4.19 4.40
N SER A 70 -6.66 -3.48 5.41
CA SER A 70 -6.44 -4.02 6.75
C SER A 70 -7.12 -3.15 7.79
N VAL A 71 -7.92 -3.74 8.67
CA VAL A 71 -8.64 -3.06 9.77
C VAL A 71 -8.18 -3.61 11.12
N PRO A 72 -6.96 -3.26 11.58
CA PRO A 72 -6.36 -3.88 12.75
C PRO A 72 -7.16 -3.62 14.05
N SER A 73 -7.92 -2.52 14.12
CA SER A 73 -8.73 -2.18 15.29
C SER A 73 -9.89 -3.13 15.57
N VAL A 74 -10.22 -4.04 14.65
CA VAL A 74 -11.16 -5.15 14.92
C VAL A 74 -10.60 -6.11 15.97
N LEU A 75 -9.28 -6.26 16.04
CA LEU A 75 -8.64 -7.20 16.99
C LEU A 75 -8.52 -6.68 18.41
N SER A 76 -8.54 -5.36 18.61
CA SER A 76 -8.30 -4.77 19.93
C SER A 76 -8.85 -3.35 20.01
N GLU A 77 -9.72 -3.13 21.01
CA GLU A 77 -10.38 -1.86 21.30
C GLU A 77 -9.42 -0.70 21.61
N GLY A 78 -8.15 -1.00 21.95
CA GLY A 78 -7.13 0.02 22.23
C GLY A 78 -6.40 0.58 21.01
N LEU A 79 -6.67 0.06 19.81
CA LEU A 79 -5.97 0.46 18.58
C LEU A 79 -6.61 1.65 17.86
N ALA A 80 -7.82 2.04 18.24
CA ALA A 80 -8.54 3.20 17.73
C ALA A 80 -9.25 3.93 18.88
N PRO A 81 -9.62 5.20 18.70
CA PRO A 81 -10.50 5.89 19.66
C PRO A 81 -11.81 5.12 19.87
N PRO A 82 -12.48 5.27 21.04
CA PRO A 82 -13.76 4.62 21.29
C PRO A 82 -14.79 4.92 20.20
N GLY A 83 -15.51 3.89 19.75
CA GLY A 83 -16.51 3.98 18.68
C GLY A 83 -15.93 4.14 17.27
N LYS A 84 -14.61 4.03 17.09
CA LYS A 84 -13.95 4.16 15.79
C LYS A 84 -13.19 2.89 15.41
N HIS A 85 -13.03 2.71 14.10
CA HIS A 85 -12.05 1.81 13.51
C HIS A 85 -11.04 2.58 12.68
N ILE A 86 -9.88 1.97 12.48
CA ILE A 86 -8.84 2.45 11.55
C ILE A 86 -8.62 1.39 10.48
N LEU A 87 -8.45 1.84 9.24
CA LEU A 87 -8.04 1.00 8.13
C LEU A 87 -6.76 1.52 7.49
N HIS A 88 -6.01 0.60 6.92
CA HIS A 88 -4.92 0.86 5.99
C HIS A 88 -5.21 0.11 4.68
N ALA A 89 -5.35 0.86 3.58
CA ALA A 89 -5.53 0.33 2.24
C ALA A 89 -4.34 0.71 1.34
N TYR A 90 -3.91 -0.19 0.45
CA TYR A 90 -2.83 0.07 -0.50
C TYR A 90 -2.87 -0.92 -1.68
N THR A 91 -2.17 -0.55 -2.77
CA THR A 91 -1.94 -1.40 -3.95
C THR A 91 -0.57 -2.10 -3.79
N PRO A 92 -0.53 -3.42 -3.53
CA PRO A 92 0.71 -4.11 -3.21
C PRO A 92 1.57 -4.31 -4.46
N GLY A 93 2.57 -3.46 -4.66
CA GLY A 93 3.53 -3.63 -5.75
C GLY A 93 3.01 -3.25 -7.13
N THR A 94 1.87 -2.55 -7.22
CA THR A 94 1.25 -2.15 -8.49
C THR A 94 0.94 -0.66 -8.61
N GLU A 95 1.56 0.19 -7.77
CA GLU A 95 1.57 1.65 -7.95
C GLU A 95 2.98 2.12 -8.34
N PRO A 96 3.22 2.45 -9.63
CA PRO A 96 4.54 2.80 -10.13
C PRO A 96 5.02 4.15 -9.60
N PHE A 97 6.23 4.19 -9.03
CA PHE A 97 6.81 5.44 -8.52
C PHE A 97 7.08 6.47 -9.62
N GLY A 98 7.35 6.02 -10.86
CA GLY A 98 7.68 6.90 -11.98
C GLY A 98 6.62 7.95 -12.32
N LEU A 99 5.34 7.72 -11.97
CA LEU A 99 4.27 8.70 -12.12
C LEU A 99 4.43 9.91 -11.19
N TRP A 100 5.09 9.70 -10.06
CA TRP A 100 5.26 10.67 -8.98
C TRP A 100 6.61 11.40 -9.05
N ASP A 101 7.55 10.85 -9.80
CA ASP A 101 8.91 11.37 -9.91
C ASP A 101 8.93 12.78 -10.51
N GLY A 102 9.76 13.65 -9.94
CA GLY A 102 9.87 15.05 -10.35
C GLY A 102 8.67 15.96 -10.03
N LEU A 103 7.57 15.44 -9.47
CA LEU A 103 6.45 16.28 -9.05
C LEU A 103 6.74 17.04 -7.75
N ASP A 104 6.45 18.35 -7.72
CA ASP A 104 6.41 19.11 -6.47
C ASP A 104 5.21 18.66 -5.64
N ARG A 105 5.48 18.15 -4.43
CA ARG A 105 4.48 17.67 -3.46
C ARG A 105 3.46 18.74 -3.03
N LYS A 106 3.74 20.02 -3.26
CA LYS A 106 2.84 21.15 -2.97
C LYS A 106 2.07 21.64 -4.20
N SER A 107 2.38 21.12 -5.39
CA SER A 107 1.73 21.53 -6.63
C SER A 107 0.27 21.07 -6.71
N ALA A 108 -0.49 21.74 -7.58
CA ALA A 108 -1.83 21.27 -7.94
C ALA A 108 -1.78 19.92 -8.68
N ALA A 109 -0.79 19.73 -9.55
CA ALA A 109 -0.61 18.50 -10.31
C ALA A 109 -0.44 17.27 -9.38
N TYR A 110 0.40 17.38 -8.35
CA TYR A 110 0.57 16.31 -7.36
C TYR A 110 -0.73 16.01 -6.61
N ARG A 111 -1.51 17.03 -6.23
CA ARG A 111 -2.80 16.84 -5.54
C ARG A 111 -3.83 16.15 -6.44
N SER A 112 -3.97 16.59 -7.69
CA SER A 112 -4.89 15.99 -8.65
C SER A 112 -4.52 14.54 -8.97
N LEU A 113 -3.24 14.25 -9.18
CA LEU A 113 -2.77 12.87 -9.36
C LEU A 113 -3.06 12.05 -8.10
N LYS A 114 -2.84 12.60 -6.92
CA LYS A 114 -3.13 11.90 -5.66
C LYS A 114 -4.62 11.56 -5.51
N GLU A 115 -5.51 12.46 -5.89
CA GLU A 115 -6.95 12.22 -5.89
C GLU A 115 -7.31 11.10 -6.87
N GLU A 116 -6.93 11.23 -8.14
CA GLU A 116 -7.16 10.23 -9.20
C GLU A 116 -6.65 8.84 -8.80
N ARG A 117 -5.38 8.75 -8.39
CA ARG A 117 -4.75 7.47 -8.04
C ARG A 117 -5.30 6.87 -6.75
N SER A 118 -5.99 7.64 -5.91
CA SER A 118 -6.62 7.14 -4.69
C SER A 118 -7.98 6.49 -4.92
N GLU A 119 -8.63 6.76 -6.07
CA GLU A 119 -10.00 6.34 -6.33
C GLU A 119 -10.18 4.83 -6.21
N VAL A 120 -9.23 4.04 -6.72
CA VAL A 120 -9.28 2.58 -6.63
C VAL A 120 -9.34 2.09 -5.19
N LEU A 121 -8.64 2.76 -4.26
CA LEU A 121 -8.65 2.40 -2.85
C LEU A 121 -10.00 2.73 -2.22
N ILE A 122 -10.54 3.93 -2.50
CA ILE A 122 -11.84 4.38 -1.99
C ILE A 122 -12.96 3.47 -2.49
N CYS A 123 -13.00 3.17 -3.80
CA CYS A 123 -13.99 2.30 -4.39
C CYS A 123 -13.96 0.89 -3.78
N ASN A 124 -12.76 0.35 -3.53
CA ASN A 124 -12.63 -0.99 -2.96
C ASN A 124 -12.98 -1.07 -1.48
N ILE A 125 -12.78 0.00 -0.71
CA ILE A 125 -13.26 0.10 0.68
C ILE A 125 -14.79 0.01 0.72
N LEU A 126 -15.48 0.72 -0.17
CA LEU A 126 -16.95 0.67 -0.26
C LEU A 126 -17.46 -0.72 -0.65
N LEU A 127 -16.74 -1.45 -1.51
CA LEU A 127 -17.10 -2.81 -1.93
C LEU A 127 -17.08 -3.83 -0.78
N VAL A 128 -16.18 -3.65 0.19
CA VAL A 128 -16.10 -4.52 1.37
C VAL A 128 -17.07 -4.12 2.49
N GLY A 129 -17.96 -3.15 2.21
CA GLY A 129 -19.05 -2.74 3.11
C GLY A 129 -18.59 -1.85 4.26
N MET A 130 -17.60 -0.97 3.99
CA MET A 130 -17.10 0.05 4.91
C MET A 130 -17.31 1.45 4.35
#